data_AF-A0A966TP16-F1
#
_entry.id   AF-A0A966TP16-F1
#
_cell.length_a   1.000
_cell.length_b   1.000
_cell.length_c   1.000
_cell.angle_alpha   90.00
_cell.angle_beta   90.00
_cell.angle_gamma   90.00
#
_symmetry.space_group_name_H-M   'P 1'
#
loop_
_entity.id
_entity.type
_entity.pdbx_description
1 polymer ?
#
loop_
_entity_poly.entity_id
_entity_poly.type
_entity_poly.pdbx_seq_one_letter_code
_entity_poly.pdbx_strand_id
1 'polypeptide(L)' 'HPAYGLDGGQPGAPGINRVVRVNGEIEVLSHIGQVEMQPGDVFEIHTPGGGGYGRSS' A
#
# COMPACT_ATOMS: atom_id res chain seq x y z
N HIS A 1 0.73 -4.07 -11.44
CA HIS A 1 -0.07 -2.97 -12.03
C HIS A 1 -1.34 -2.80 -11.20
N PRO A 2 -1.80 -1.56 -10.95
CA PRO A 2 -3.02 -1.31 -10.16
C PRO A 2 -4.26 -1.79 -10.91
N ALA A 3 -5.35 -2.01 -10.18
CA ALA A 3 -6.64 -2.28 -10.79
C ALA A 3 -7.08 -1.07 -11.64
N TYR A 4 -7.55 -1.32 -12.86
CA TYR A 4 -7.99 -0.26 -13.77
C TYR A 4 -9.37 0.27 -13.36
N GLY A 5 -9.57 1.58 -13.55
CA GLY A 5 -10.89 2.16 -13.50
C GLY A 5 -11.68 1.91 -14.80
N LEU A 6 -13.00 2.07 -14.72
CA LEU A 6 -13.91 1.86 -15.84
C LEU A 6 -14.81 3.09 -16.06
N ASP A 7 -15.16 3.35 -17.33
CA ASP A 7 -16.10 4.42 -17.71
C ASP A 7 -15.72 5.82 -17.15
N GLY A 8 -14.42 6.14 -17.19
CA GLY A 8 -13.88 7.39 -16.64
C GLY A 8 -13.51 7.35 -15.16
N GLY A 9 -13.69 6.20 -14.50
CA GLY A 9 -13.22 5.96 -13.13
C GLY A 9 -11.69 5.91 -13.01
N GLN A 10 -11.18 6.26 -11.83
CA GLN A 10 -9.75 6.28 -11.55
C GLN A 10 -9.20 4.87 -11.23
N PRO A 11 -7.91 4.61 -11.49
CA PRO A 11 -7.25 3.38 -11.04
C PRO A 11 -7.28 3.21 -9.52
N GLY A 12 -7.22 1.96 -9.07
CA GLY A 12 -7.11 1.63 -7.65
C GLY A 12 -5.75 2.04 -7.06
N ALA A 13 -5.75 2.38 -5.77
CA ALA A 13 -4.51 2.68 -5.05
C ALA A 13 -3.58 1.45 -5.03
N PRO A 14 -2.25 1.64 -5.16
CA PRO A 14 -1.30 0.54 -5.02
C PRO A 14 -1.29 0.00 -3.59
N GLY A 15 -0.94 -1.27 -3.43
CA GLY A 15 -0.63 -1.81 -2.11
C GLY A 15 0.73 -1.30 -1.61
N ILE A 16 0.90 -1.25 -0.29
CA ILE A 16 2.12 -0.82 0.37
C ILE A 16 2.42 -1.79 1.51
N ASN A 17 3.68 -2.24 1.58
CA ASN A 17 4.20 -2.97 2.72
C ASN A 17 5.22 -2.09 3.42
N ARG A 18 5.09 -1.90 4.74
CA ARG A 18 6.02 -1.08 5.52
C ARG A 18 6.17 -1.56 6.94
N VAL A 19 7.32 -1.29 7.54
CA VAL A 19 7.55 -1.41 8.97
C VAL A 19 7.44 -0.04 9.62
N VAL A 20 6.62 0.07 10.66
CA VAL A 20 6.64 1.19 11.59
C VAL A 20 7.52 0.77 12.77
N ARG A 21 8.68 1.40 12.89
CA ARG A 21 9.64 1.13 13.94
C ARG A 21 9.12 1.63 15.28
N VAL A 22 9.57 1.02 16.38
CA VAL A 22 9.17 1.45 17.74
C VAL A 22 9.46 2.93 18.04
N ASN A 23 10.46 3.52 17.38
CA ASN A 23 10.80 4.94 17.49
C ASN A 23 9.93 5.87 16.61
N GLY A 24 8.99 5.30 15.84
CA GLY A 24 8.10 6.02 14.92
C GLY A 24 8.63 6.16 13.49
N GLU A 25 9.83 5.69 13.18
CA GLU A 25 10.37 5.69 11.81
C GLU A 25 9.57 4.72 10.91
N ILE A 26 9.48 5.04 9.62
CA ILE A 26 8.77 4.23 8.64
C ILE A 26 9.74 3.73 7.58
N GLU A 27 9.87 2.41 7.46
CA GLU A 27 10.62 1.76 6.39
C GLU A 27 9.66 1.12 5.38
N VAL A 28 9.57 1.69 4.19
CA VAL A 28 8.75 1.14 3.09
C VAL A 28 9.52 0.04 2.38
N LEU A 29 8.90 -1.14 2.27
CA LEU A 29 9.48 -2.26 1.55
C LEU A 29 9.13 -2.22 0.07
N SER A 30 10.09 -2.64 -0.76
CA SER A 30 9.85 -2.91 -2.17
C SER A 30 8.92 -4.12 -2.34
N HIS A 31 8.39 -4.30 -3.56
CA HIS A 31 7.53 -5.43 -3.93
C HIS A 31 8.14 -6.82 -3.60
N ILE A 32 9.47 -6.93 -3.62
CA ILE A 32 10.24 -8.05 -3.10
C ILE A 32 11.27 -7.45 -2.15
N GLY A 33 10.91 -7.36 -0.88
CA GLY A 33 11.72 -6.78 0.18
C GLY A 33 11.80 -7.73 1.38
N GLN A 34 12.91 -7.66 2.09
CA GLN A 34 13.12 -8.35 3.36
C GLN A 34 13.61 -7.33 4.37
N VAL A 35 13.16 -7.48 5.61
CA VAL A 35 13.58 -6.64 6.73
C VAL A 35 13.59 -7.46 8.01
N GLU A 36 14.54 -7.18 8.89
CA GLU A 36 14.57 -7.76 10.22
C GLU A 36 13.66 -6.96 11.16
N MET A 37 12.77 -7.67 11.85
CA MET A 37 11.82 -7.07 12.80
C MET A 37 12.43 -7.05 14.19
N GLN A 38 12.25 -5.94 14.90
CA GLN A 38 12.62 -5.82 16.30
C GLN A 38 11.37 -5.86 17.20
N PRO A 39 11.49 -6.28 18.48
CA PRO A 39 10.37 -6.22 19.41
C PRO A 39 9.77 -4.80 19.49
N GLY A 40 8.46 -4.70 19.30
CA GLY A 40 7.74 -3.43 19.31
C GLY A 40 7.56 -2.80 17.92
N ASP A 41 8.23 -3.28 16.88
CA ASP A 41 7.95 -2.89 15.50
C ASP A 41 6.57 -3.41 15.05
N VAL A 42 5.93 -2.68 14.15
CA VAL A 42 4.65 -3.05 13.54
C VAL A 42 4.83 -3.22 12.04
N PHE A 43 4.39 -4.35 11.51
CA PHE A 43 4.31 -4.55 10.06
C PHE A 43 2.92 -4.20 9.55
N GLU A 44 2.84 -3.21 8.66
CA GLU A 44 1.59 -2.81 8.04
C GLU A 44 1.53 -3.32 6.60
N ILE A 45 0.39 -3.95 6.28
CA ILE A 45 0.04 -4.40 4.93
C ILE A 45 -1.17 -3.58 4.48
N HIS A 46 -0.94 -2.69 3.51
CA HIS A 46 -1.99 -1.94 2.85
C HIS A 46 -2.33 -2.69 1.58
N THR A 47 -3.49 -3.34 1.56
CA THR A 47 -3.92 -4.12 0.40
C THR A 47 -4.29 -3.20 -0.77
N PRO A 48 -3.94 -3.56 -2.02
CA PRO A 48 -4.31 -2.75 -3.18
C PRO A 48 -5.82 -2.49 -3.26
N GLY A 49 -6.20 -1.28 -3.64
CA GLY A 49 -7.59 -0.91 -3.86
C GLY A 49 -8.14 -1.38 -5.22
N GLY A 50 -9.46 -1.49 -5.32
CA GLY A 50 -10.15 -1.67 -6.60
C GLY A 50 -10.18 -0.38 -7.43
N GLY A 51 -10.36 -0.50 -8.74
CA GLY A 51 -10.58 0.64 -9.62
C GLY A 51 -12.00 1.20 -9.48
N GLY A 52 -12.14 2.52 -9.62
CA GLY A 52 -13.45 3.19 -9.59
C GLY A 52 -14.25 3.01 -10.88
N TYR A 53 -15.54 3.34 -10.80
CA TYR A 53 -16.46 3.37 -11.94
C TYR A 53 -17.08 4.77 -12.09
N GLY A 54 -17.20 5.25 -13.33
CA GLY A 54 -17.82 6.54 -13.65
C GLY A 54 -16.91 7.74 -13.40
N ARG A 55 -17.26 8.90 -13.96
CA ARG A 55 -16.56 10.16 -13.71
C ARG A 55 -16.94 10.72 -12.35
N SER A 56 -15.94 11.19 -11.62
CA SER A 56 -16.16 12.05 -10.45
C SER A 56 -16.82 13.35 -10.91
N SER A 57 -18.03 13.62 -10.42
CA SER A 57 -18.70 14.91 -10.58
C SER A 57 -18.10 15.98 -9.67
#